data_AF-A0AAE7E8R5-F1
#
_entry.id   AF-A0AAE7E8R5-F1
#
_cell.length_a   1.000
_cell.length_b   1.000
_cell.length_c   1.000
_cell.angle_alpha   90.00
_cell.angle_beta   90.00
_cell.angle_gamma   90.00
#
_symmetry.space_group_name_H-M   'P 1'
#
loop_
_entity.id
_entity.type
_entity.pdbx_description
1 polymer ?
#
loop_
_entity_poly.entity_id
_entity_poly.type
_entity_poly.pdbx_seq_one_letter_code
_entity_poly.pdbx_strand_id
1 'polypeptide(L)'
;MRNLLFLMLVLCLNLNAFTYDELKSLYFKDIDCSKFEFRKSESKFSVDELNKAIENNDESKVLEILGSDKTLSFQNDSKGIGPFVKNHKTTNSILIEDMLFCADERAFKFNVYVPAVLTDKNIGEDETIAILNKFFDEGLDKNTVFYYEDTGLLNLALGEEKFKVFDYLLDKNCLISDRLGMDIWFCFTKIFRDENIALNIKTPRSKELLNLLSSQKYKTHREFWLNLTEKVVKKGLNPKNLKYLYVTFEYLGDENSKEKILIFFKY
;
A
#
# COMPACT_ATOMS: atom_id res chain seq x y z
N MET A 1 17.07 13.26 -8.39
CA MET A 1 17.27 12.11 -9.31
C MET A 1 16.87 10.77 -8.68
N ARG A 2 17.20 10.46 -7.41
CA ARG A 2 16.81 9.20 -6.73
C ARG A 2 15.29 8.99 -6.59
N ASN A 3 14.51 10.02 -6.25
CA ASN A 3 13.02 9.92 -6.19
C ASN A 3 12.36 9.67 -7.55
N LEU A 4 12.95 10.19 -8.64
CA LEU A 4 12.49 9.89 -10.00
C LEU A 4 12.90 8.46 -10.40
N LEU A 5 14.06 7.98 -9.92
CA LEU A 5 14.52 6.61 -10.09
C LEU A 5 13.65 5.61 -9.31
N PHE A 6 13.19 5.94 -8.09
CA PHE A 6 12.26 5.13 -7.28
C PHE A 6 10.90 4.96 -7.98
N LEU A 7 10.31 6.08 -8.43
CA LEU A 7 9.07 6.08 -9.19
C LEU A 7 9.24 5.31 -10.52
N MET A 8 10.37 5.49 -11.20
CA MET A 8 10.70 4.76 -12.43
C MET A 8 10.98 3.27 -12.17
N LEU A 9 11.61 2.89 -11.06
CA LEU A 9 11.83 1.49 -10.67
C LEU A 9 10.48 0.81 -10.44
N VAL A 10 9.58 1.42 -9.66
CA VAL A 10 8.21 0.92 -9.46
C VAL A 10 7.44 0.81 -10.79
N LEU A 11 7.66 1.74 -11.74
CA LEU A 11 7.06 1.71 -13.08
C LEU A 11 7.74 0.72 -14.06
N CYS A 12 9.00 0.33 -13.82
CA CYS A 12 9.83 -0.50 -14.72
C CYS A 12 9.98 -1.97 -14.29
N LEU A 13 9.33 -2.44 -13.22
CA LEU A 13 9.39 -3.84 -12.72
C LEU A 13 8.84 -4.91 -13.68
N ASN A 14 8.54 -4.59 -14.93
CA ASN A 14 7.99 -5.52 -15.92
C ASN A 14 9.04 -6.45 -16.59
N LEU A 15 10.30 -6.50 -16.12
CA LEU A 15 11.36 -7.22 -16.84
C LEU A 15 12.03 -8.39 -16.11
N ASN A 16 12.16 -8.38 -14.77
CA ASN A 16 12.61 -9.52 -13.95
C ASN A 16 12.26 -9.28 -12.47
N ALA A 17 12.02 -10.35 -11.70
CA ALA A 17 11.91 -10.23 -10.24
C ALA A 17 13.26 -9.87 -9.64
N PHE A 18 13.33 -8.78 -8.87
CA PHE A 18 14.55 -8.47 -8.10
C PHE A 18 14.56 -9.30 -6.82
N THR A 19 15.65 -10.04 -6.61
CA THR A 19 15.93 -10.62 -5.30
C THR A 19 16.17 -9.50 -4.27
N TYR A 20 16.03 -9.83 -2.99
CA TYR A 20 16.33 -8.90 -1.91
C TYR A 20 17.73 -8.28 -2.03
N ASP A 21 18.74 -9.10 -2.29
CA ASP A 21 20.13 -8.66 -2.36
C ASP A 21 20.40 -7.77 -3.58
N GLU A 22 19.75 -8.03 -4.72
CA GLU A 22 19.87 -7.16 -5.90
C GLU A 22 19.23 -5.80 -5.65
N LEU A 23 18.02 -5.76 -5.07
CA LEU A 23 17.36 -4.49 -4.77
C LEU A 23 18.15 -3.72 -3.71
N LYS A 24 18.59 -4.39 -2.65
CA LYS A 24 19.43 -3.79 -1.61
C LYS A 24 20.73 -3.25 -2.21
N SER A 25 21.42 -4.03 -3.03
CA SER A 25 22.66 -3.59 -3.68
C SER A 25 22.44 -2.36 -4.56
N LEU A 26 21.29 -2.25 -5.24
CA LEU A 26 20.97 -1.09 -6.06
C LEU A 26 20.73 0.17 -5.20
N TYR A 27 19.98 0.03 -4.11
CA TYR A 27 19.68 1.15 -3.20
C TYR A 27 20.90 1.61 -2.42
N PHE A 28 21.67 0.69 -1.87
CA PHE A 28 22.82 0.98 -1.02
C PHE A 28 24.10 1.29 -1.80
N LYS A 29 24.08 1.22 -3.15
CA LYS A 29 25.25 1.53 -3.99
C LYS A 29 25.88 2.89 -3.66
N ASP A 30 25.03 3.88 -3.38
CA ASP A 30 25.45 5.26 -3.12
C ASP A 30 25.30 5.65 -1.63
N ILE A 31 24.99 4.69 -0.75
CA ILE A 31 24.80 4.93 0.68
C ILE A 31 26.06 4.48 1.42
N ASP A 32 26.74 5.44 2.06
CA ASP A 32 27.88 5.15 2.92
C ASP A 32 27.47 5.23 4.40
N CYS A 33 27.06 4.09 4.94
CA CYS A 33 26.65 3.99 6.34
C CYS A 33 27.77 4.31 7.34
N SER A 34 29.05 4.27 6.92
CA SER A 34 30.17 4.60 7.80
C SER A 34 30.23 6.08 8.19
N LYS A 35 29.51 6.94 7.46
CA LYS A 35 29.39 8.37 7.76
C LYS A 35 28.49 8.68 8.96
N PHE A 36 27.68 7.71 9.40
CA PHE A 36 26.74 7.90 10.50
C PHE A 36 27.33 7.36 11.81
N GLU A 37 27.82 8.27 12.65
CA GLU A 37 28.22 7.92 14.01
C GLU A 37 26.99 7.82 14.93
N PHE A 38 26.39 6.63 15.00
CA PHE A 38 25.33 6.30 15.96
C PHE A 38 25.89 6.17 17.38
N ARG A 39 26.24 7.30 17.99
CA ARG A 39 26.81 7.34 19.35
C ARG A 39 25.76 6.89 20.37
N LYS A 40 26.16 6.00 21.28
CA LYS A 40 25.29 5.59 22.38
C LYS A 40 24.89 6.82 23.19
N SER A 41 23.59 7.05 23.32
CA SER A 41 23.01 8.01 24.25
C SER A 41 22.46 7.26 25.46
N GLU A 42 22.61 7.84 26.66
CA GLU A 42 21.98 7.31 27.88
C GLU A 42 20.50 7.69 27.97
N SER A 43 20.08 8.69 27.19
CA SER A 43 18.69 9.11 27.07
C SER A 43 17.87 8.08 26.34
N LYS A 44 16.67 7.78 26.84
CA LYS A 44 15.67 6.97 26.15
C LYS A 44 14.77 7.88 25.33
N PHE A 45 14.65 7.56 24.05
CA PHE A 45 13.79 8.28 23.12
C PHE A 45 12.66 7.38 22.61
N SER A 46 11.59 8.02 22.15
CA SER A 46 10.44 7.40 21.50
C SER A 46 10.43 7.63 19.99
N VAL A 47 9.61 6.86 19.26
CA VAL A 47 9.37 7.10 17.83
C VAL A 47 8.70 8.46 17.60
N ASP A 48 7.81 8.91 18.50
CA ASP A 48 7.21 10.24 18.43
C ASP A 48 8.26 11.36 18.47
N GLU A 49 9.31 11.21 19.30
CA GLU A 49 10.44 12.15 19.34
C GLU A 49 11.30 12.09 18.07
N LEU A 50 11.54 10.88 17.54
CA LEU A 50 12.23 10.71 16.26
C LEU A 50 11.45 11.39 15.12
N ASN A 51 10.15 11.15 15.04
CA ASN A 51 9.28 11.75 14.04
C ASN A 51 9.24 13.28 14.14
N LYS A 52 9.30 13.83 15.37
CA LYS A 52 9.39 15.28 15.59
C LYS A 52 10.75 15.85 15.16
N ALA A 53 11.85 15.13 15.41
CA ALA A 53 13.17 15.54 14.93
C ALA A 53 13.23 15.53 13.40
N ILE A 54 12.66 14.50 12.76
CA ILE A 54 12.53 14.41 11.31
C ILE A 54 11.69 15.56 10.75
N GLU A 55 10.55 15.88 11.37
CA GLU A 55 9.70 17.01 10.96
C GLU A 55 10.42 18.35 10.98
N ASN A 56 11.29 18.54 11.99
CA ASN A 56 12.12 19.73 12.13
C ASN A 56 13.38 19.71 11.25
N ASN A 57 13.61 18.64 10.48
CA ASN A 57 14.85 18.37 9.76
C ASN A 57 16.11 18.48 10.65
N ASP A 58 16.00 18.07 11.92
CA ASP A 58 17.10 18.10 12.88
C ASP A 58 17.93 16.83 12.79
N GLU A 59 18.83 16.81 11.81
CA GLU A 59 19.71 15.68 11.50
C GLU A 59 20.57 15.24 12.70
N SER A 60 21.03 16.20 13.50
CA SER A 60 21.83 15.91 14.71
C SER A 60 20.99 15.18 15.75
N LYS A 61 19.75 15.63 15.95
CA LYS A 61 18.83 14.96 16.88
C LYS A 61 18.38 13.60 16.38
N VAL A 62 18.16 13.43 15.07
CA VAL A 62 17.87 12.13 14.45
C VAL A 62 19.00 11.13 14.74
N LEU A 63 20.27 11.52 14.53
CA LEU A 63 21.42 10.67 14.83
C LEU A 63 21.54 10.33 16.32
N GLU A 64 21.31 11.30 17.20
CA GLU A 64 21.31 11.06 18.65
C GLU A 64 20.26 10.02 19.06
N ILE A 65 19.04 10.16 18.54
CA ILE A 65 17.92 9.27 18.84
C ILE A 65 18.22 7.85 18.33
N LEU A 66 18.63 7.71 17.05
CA LEU A 66 18.98 6.41 16.47
C LEU A 66 20.24 5.79 17.09
N GLY A 67 21.11 6.62 17.68
CA GLY A 67 22.24 6.17 18.48
C GLY A 67 21.85 5.55 19.83
N SER A 68 20.72 5.97 20.41
CA SER A 68 20.17 5.37 21.63
C SER A 68 19.55 3.99 21.37
N ASP A 69 18.74 3.89 20.33
CA ASP A 69 18.04 2.68 19.92
C ASP A 69 17.79 2.73 18.41
N LYS A 70 18.54 1.91 17.69
CA LYS A 70 18.46 1.81 16.23
C LYS A 70 17.12 1.24 15.77
N THR A 71 16.44 0.47 16.61
CA THR A 71 15.19 -0.19 16.24
C THR A 71 14.03 0.80 16.08
N LEU A 72 14.18 2.02 16.61
CA LEU A 72 13.21 3.09 16.41
C LEU A 72 13.05 3.46 14.93
N SER A 73 14.02 3.16 14.05
CA SER A 73 13.98 3.53 12.62
C SER A 73 12.86 2.86 11.83
N PHE A 74 12.35 1.70 12.29
CA PHE A 74 11.31 0.94 11.60
C PHE A 74 10.03 0.76 12.42
N GLN A 75 10.02 1.18 13.68
CA GLN A 75 8.83 1.13 14.52
C GLN A 75 7.84 2.25 14.15
N ASN A 76 6.59 2.08 14.56
CA ASN A 76 5.55 3.09 14.40
C ASN A 76 5.40 3.94 15.66
N ASP A 77 5.04 5.21 15.49
CA ASP A 77 4.65 6.08 16.59
C ASP A 77 3.26 5.75 17.14
N SER A 78 2.83 6.54 18.12
CA SER A 78 1.51 6.42 18.74
C SER A 78 0.31 6.54 17.77
N LYS A 79 0.54 7.02 16.55
CA LYS A 79 -0.46 7.19 15.48
C LYS A 79 -0.29 6.16 14.36
N GLY A 80 0.62 5.20 14.49
CA GLY A 80 0.88 4.21 13.44
C GLY A 80 1.80 4.71 12.33
N ILE A 81 2.52 5.83 12.52
CA ILE A 81 3.38 6.44 11.50
C ILE A 81 4.86 6.14 11.81
N GLY A 82 5.52 5.44 10.90
CA GLY A 82 6.96 5.17 10.98
C GLY A 82 7.84 6.34 10.51
N PRO A 83 9.12 6.40 10.94
CA PRO A 83 10.07 7.46 10.57
C PRO A 83 10.26 7.66 9.06
N PHE A 84 10.30 6.57 8.29
CA PHE A 84 10.46 6.65 6.83
C PHE A 84 9.28 7.39 6.18
N VAL A 85 8.05 7.04 6.57
CA VAL A 85 6.83 7.68 6.09
C VAL A 85 6.79 9.14 6.55
N LYS A 86 7.16 9.41 7.80
CA LYS A 86 7.24 10.78 8.34
C LYS A 86 8.21 11.63 7.50
N ASN A 87 9.40 11.12 7.23
CA ASN A 87 10.41 11.81 6.39
C ASN A 87 9.82 12.18 5.02
N HIS A 88 9.25 11.22 4.29
CA HIS A 88 8.65 11.50 2.98
C HIS A 88 7.52 12.52 3.01
N LYS A 89 6.73 12.57 4.09
CA LYS A 89 5.61 13.51 4.23
C LYS A 89 6.04 14.93 4.58
N THR A 90 7.13 15.11 5.34
CA THR A 90 7.49 16.43 5.89
C THR A 90 8.67 17.08 5.19
N THR A 91 9.81 16.38 5.10
CA THR A 91 11.08 16.97 4.67
C THR A 91 11.59 16.36 3.38
N ASN A 92 11.27 15.09 3.15
CA ASN A 92 11.74 14.26 2.05
C ASN A 92 13.29 14.28 1.96
N SER A 93 13.95 14.25 3.13
CA SER A 93 15.41 14.37 3.24
C SER A 93 16.06 13.03 2.92
N ILE A 94 16.89 13.02 1.88
CA ILE A 94 17.68 11.84 1.48
C ILE A 94 18.65 11.44 2.59
N LEU A 95 19.22 12.42 3.28
CA LEU A 95 20.18 12.16 4.35
C LEU A 95 19.52 11.45 5.54
N ILE A 96 18.30 11.89 5.93
CA ILE A 96 17.52 11.23 6.98
C ILE A 96 17.10 9.82 6.55
N GLU A 97 16.67 9.64 5.29
CA GLU A 97 16.37 8.31 4.74
C GLU A 97 17.57 7.36 4.87
N ASP A 98 18.75 7.82 4.45
CA ASP A 98 19.99 7.05 4.55
C ASP A 98 20.32 6.73 6.02
N MET A 99 20.14 7.69 6.95
CA MET A 99 20.30 7.44 8.40
C MET A 99 19.37 6.33 8.91
N LEU A 100 18.09 6.34 8.51
CA LEU A 100 17.11 5.34 8.94
C LEU A 100 17.49 3.94 8.43
N PHE A 101 17.87 3.85 7.15
CA PHE A 101 18.29 2.59 6.52
C PHE A 101 19.60 2.04 7.11
N CYS A 102 20.54 2.91 7.45
CA CYS A 102 21.82 2.52 8.06
C CYS A 102 21.70 2.21 9.56
N ALA A 103 20.68 2.75 10.25
CA ALA A 103 20.42 2.41 11.65
C ALA A 103 19.97 0.96 11.79
N ASP A 104 18.97 0.54 11.01
CA ASP A 104 18.46 -0.84 11.01
C ASP A 104 17.93 -1.21 9.62
N GLU A 105 18.41 -2.33 9.09
CA GLU A 105 18.06 -2.83 7.76
C GLU A 105 16.55 -3.07 7.59
N ARG A 106 15.82 -3.34 8.68
CA ARG A 106 14.36 -3.51 8.65
C ARG A 106 13.63 -2.27 8.17
N ALA A 107 14.19 -1.07 8.36
CA ALA A 107 13.63 0.15 7.79
C ALA A 107 13.56 0.05 6.26
N PHE A 108 14.60 -0.47 5.60
CA PHE A 108 14.61 -0.73 4.16
C PHE A 108 13.69 -1.91 3.79
N LYS A 109 13.80 -3.05 4.49
CA LYS A 109 12.97 -4.24 4.19
C LYS A 109 11.49 -3.90 4.22
N PHE A 110 11.02 -3.26 5.30
CA PHE A 110 9.61 -2.99 5.49
C PHE A 110 9.11 -1.89 4.56
N ASN A 111 9.85 -0.80 4.39
CA ASN A 111 9.32 0.34 3.65
C ASN A 111 9.59 0.32 2.14
N VAL A 112 10.57 -0.47 1.68
CA VAL A 112 10.96 -0.51 0.26
C VAL A 112 10.74 -1.90 -0.33
N TYR A 113 11.25 -2.94 0.33
CA TYR A 113 11.22 -4.29 -0.25
C TYR A 113 9.84 -4.96 -0.16
N VAL A 114 9.11 -4.79 0.95
CA VAL A 114 7.73 -5.33 1.07
C VAL A 114 6.82 -4.79 -0.03
N PRO A 115 6.75 -3.47 -0.29
CA PRO A 115 6.01 -2.97 -1.45
C PRO A 115 6.47 -3.57 -2.77
N ALA A 116 7.79 -3.68 -3.00
CA ALA A 116 8.32 -4.28 -4.22
C ALA A 116 7.83 -5.73 -4.42
N VAL A 117 7.85 -6.56 -3.36
CA VAL A 117 7.36 -7.95 -3.42
C VAL A 117 5.86 -8.02 -3.70
N LEU A 118 5.08 -7.14 -3.08
CA LEU A 118 3.64 -7.06 -3.32
C LEU A 118 3.33 -6.62 -4.75
N THR A 119 4.14 -5.73 -5.33
CA THR A 119 3.89 -5.20 -6.67
C THR A 119 4.60 -5.91 -7.81
N ASP A 120 5.46 -6.88 -7.51
CA ASP A 120 6.13 -7.66 -8.53
C ASP A 120 5.22 -8.78 -9.07
N LYS A 121 4.88 -8.67 -10.35
CA LYS A 121 4.05 -9.66 -11.08
C LYS A 121 4.75 -10.99 -11.31
N ASN A 122 6.08 -11.03 -11.20
CA ASN A 122 6.87 -12.23 -11.41
C ASN A 122 6.98 -13.09 -10.15
N ILE A 123 6.69 -12.51 -8.96
CA ILE A 123 6.66 -13.26 -7.69
C ILE A 123 5.25 -13.81 -7.49
N GLY A 124 5.14 -15.14 -7.47
CA GLY A 124 3.87 -15.83 -7.26
C GLY A 124 3.24 -15.52 -5.90
N GLU A 125 1.92 -15.71 -5.78
CA GLU A 125 1.18 -15.37 -4.56
C GLU A 125 1.60 -16.22 -3.35
N ASP A 126 1.91 -17.51 -3.53
CA ASP A 126 2.40 -18.39 -2.46
C ASP A 126 3.78 -17.96 -1.95
N GLU A 127 4.67 -17.58 -2.87
CA GLU A 127 5.99 -17.05 -2.52
C GLU A 127 5.87 -15.69 -1.83
N THR A 128 4.98 -14.82 -2.33
CA THR A 128 4.65 -13.54 -1.69
C THR A 128 4.21 -13.75 -0.24
N ILE A 129 3.31 -14.70 0.03
CA ILE A 129 2.84 -15.03 1.38
C ILE A 129 3.99 -15.57 2.25
N ALA A 130 4.85 -16.44 1.71
CA ALA A 130 6.01 -16.98 2.43
C ALA A 130 6.99 -15.87 2.83
N ILE A 131 7.25 -14.91 1.95
CA ILE A 131 8.09 -13.73 2.23
C ILE A 131 7.44 -12.85 3.30
N LEU A 132 6.14 -12.55 3.17
CA LEU A 132 5.42 -11.73 4.16
C LEU A 132 5.42 -12.36 5.55
N ASN A 133 5.29 -13.69 5.67
CA ASN A 133 5.39 -14.37 6.97
C ASN A 133 6.74 -14.07 7.65
N LYS A 134 7.85 -14.17 6.91
CA LYS A 134 9.18 -13.82 7.44
C LYS A 134 9.23 -12.38 7.94
N PHE A 135 8.64 -11.44 7.19
CA PHE A 135 8.64 -10.03 7.62
C PHE A 135 7.73 -9.74 8.80
N PHE A 136 6.58 -10.42 8.92
CA PHE A 136 5.77 -10.33 10.13
C PHE A 136 6.53 -10.89 11.35
N ASP A 137 7.28 -11.99 11.19
CA ASP A 137 8.13 -12.54 12.25
C ASP A 137 9.29 -11.59 12.63
N GLU A 138 9.80 -10.81 11.66
CA GLU A 138 10.83 -9.77 11.88
C GLU A 138 10.28 -8.46 12.49
N GLY A 139 8.95 -8.32 12.61
CA GLY A 139 8.28 -7.18 13.24
C GLY A 139 7.60 -6.19 12.30
N LEU A 140 7.30 -6.56 11.04
CA LEU A 140 6.47 -5.75 10.15
C LEU A 140 5.08 -5.53 10.80
N ASP A 141 4.68 -4.28 10.93
CA ASP A 141 3.37 -3.94 11.48
C ASP A 141 2.26 -4.23 10.46
N LYS A 142 1.19 -4.88 10.90
CA LYS A 142 -0.01 -5.13 10.11
C LYS A 142 -0.74 -3.84 9.72
N ASN A 143 -0.47 -2.76 10.45
CA ASN A 143 -1.01 -1.43 10.23
C ASN A 143 -0.05 -0.50 9.48
N THR A 144 1.07 -1.01 8.95
CA THR A 144 1.99 -0.20 8.17
C THR A 144 1.27 0.45 6.97
N VAL A 145 1.48 1.76 6.85
CA VAL A 145 1.08 2.57 5.70
C VAL A 145 2.33 2.89 4.89
N PHE A 146 2.25 2.73 3.58
CA PHE A 146 3.32 3.02 2.63
C PHE A 146 3.03 4.31 1.87
N TYR A 147 4.09 5.01 1.46
CA TYR A 147 4.03 6.17 0.56
C TYR A 147 3.11 7.29 1.06
N TYR A 148 2.28 7.82 0.14
CA TYR A 148 1.23 8.78 0.41
C TYR A 148 0.01 8.11 1.04
N GLU A 149 -0.73 8.90 1.82
CA GLU A 149 -1.62 8.47 2.89
C GLU A 149 -2.60 7.34 2.50
N ASP A 150 -2.80 6.42 3.45
CA ASP A 150 -3.79 5.35 3.44
C ASP A 150 -3.53 4.15 2.50
N THR A 151 -2.31 3.98 2.00
CA THR A 151 -1.94 2.77 1.23
C THR A 151 -1.32 1.73 2.15
N GLY A 152 -2.09 0.71 2.54
CA GLY A 152 -1.59 -0.43 3.32
C GLY A 152 -1.25 -1.65 2.44
N LEU A 153 -0.93 -2.77 3.10
CA LEU A 153 -0.63 -4.05 2.44
C LEU A 153 -1.79 -4.53 1.55
N LEU A 154 -3.04 -4.36 1.99
CA LEU A 154 -4.24 -4.74 1.23
C LEU A 154 -4.38 -3.95 -0.08
N ASN A 155 -4.11 -2.64 -0.04
CA ASN A 155 -4.19 -1.77 -1.22
C ASN A 155 -3.16 -2.20 -2.28
N LEU A 156 -1.93 -2.50 -1.85
CA LEU A 156 -0.87 -2.97 -2.75
C LEU A 156 -1.21 -4.33 -3.39
N ALA A 157 -1.67 -5.30 -2.58
CA ALA A 157 -2.08 -6.61 -3.11
C ALA A 157 -3.25 -6.50 -4.08
N LEU A 158 -4.23 -5.63 -3.79
CA LEU A 158 -5.39 -5.42 -4.65
C LEU A 158 -5.02 -4.76 -5.98
N GLY A 159 -4.15 -3.75 -5.95
CA GLY A 159 -3.73 -3.01 -7.15
C GLY A 159 -3.08 -3.90 -8.21
N GLU A 160 -2.46 -4.99 -7.76
CA GLU A 160 -1.76 -5.96 -8.62
C GLU A 160 -2.52 -7.28 -8.76
N GLU A 161 -3.80 -7.29 -8.37
CA GLU A 161 -4.72 -8.41 -8.52
C GLU A 161 -4.22 -9.71 -7.86
N LYS A 162 -3.38 -9.60 -6.81
CA LYS A 162 -2.93 -10.72 -5.97
C LYS A 162 -4.01 -11.09 -4.95
N PHE A 163 -5.11 -11.68 -5.41
CA PHE A 163 -6.29 -11.94 -4.58
C PHE A 163 -6.08 -12.98 -3.47
N LYS A 164 -5.21 -13.98 -3.66
CA LYS A 164 -4.85 -14.93 -2.60
C LYS A 164 -4.01 -14.25 -1.52
N VAL A 165 -3.08 -13.37 -1.91
CA VAL A 165 -2.32 -12.54 -0.96
C VAL A 165 -3.27 -11.59 -0.22
N PHE A 166 -4.19 -10.95 -0.95
CA PHE A 166 -5.21 -10.07 -0.39
C PHE A 166 -6.05 -10.77 0.68
N ASP A 167 -6.56 -11.97 0.37
CA ASP A 167 -7.35 -12.77 1.29
C ASP A 167 -6.56 -13.17 2.53
N TYR A 168 -5.31 -13.58 2.35
CA TYR A 168 -4.39 -13.89 3.45
C TYR A 168 -4.17 -12.68 4.37
N LEU A 169 -3.91 -11.50 3.81
CA LEU A 169 -3.72 -10.25 4.57
C LEU A 169 -5.00 -9.85 5.32
N LEU A 170 -6.16 -10.02 4.71
CA LEU A 170 -7.45 -9.73 5.32
C LEU A 170 -7.75 -10.68 6.49
N ASP A 171 -7.33 -11.94 6.41
CA ASP A 171 -7.45 -12.90 7.52
C ASP A 171 -6.41 -12.69 8.61
N LYS A 172 -5.27 -12.07 8.30
CA LYS A 172 -4.30 -11.62 9.30
C LYS A 172 -4.73 -10.35 10.04
N ASN A 173 -5.89 -9.75 9.68
CA ASN A 173 -6.39 -8.47 10.19
C ASN A 173 -5.41 -7.31 9.93
N CYS A 174 -4.85 -7.24 8.72
CA CYS A 174 -4.13 -6.06 8.27
C CYS A 174 -5.05 -4.85 8.11
N LEU A 175 -4.45 -3.66 8.17
CA LEU A 175 -5.16 -2.38 8.08
C LEU A 175 -6.06 -2.34 6.84
N ILE A 176 -7.36 -2.12 7.09
CA ILE A 176 -8.35 -1.79 6.07
C ILE A 176 -8.44 -0.27 6.00
N SER A 177 -7.75 0.33 5.03
CA SER A 177 -7.74 1.76 4.87
C SER A 177 -9.02 2.29 4.24
N ASP A 178 -9.37 3.55 4.52
CA ASP A 178 -10.53 4.20 3.89
C ASP A 178 -10.41 4.25 2.37
N ARG A 179 -9.18 4.34 1.86
CA ARG A 179 -8.85 4.31 0.42
C ARG A 179 -9.25 3.00 -0.27
N LEU A 180 -9.32 1.88 0.46
CA LEU A 180 -9.58 0.57 -0.13
C LEU A 180 -10.91 0.53 -0.91
N GLY A 181 -11.93 1.28 -0.47
CA GLY A 181 -13.20 1.39 -1.20
C GLY A 181 -13.05 2.04 -2.59
N MET A 182 -12.17 3.04 -2.71
CA MET A 182 -11.84 3.65 -4.00
C MET A 182 -11.03 2.70 -4.88
N ASP A 183 -10.07 1.95 -4.31
CA ASP A 183 -9.27 0.99 -5.07
C ASP A 183 -10.13 -0.16 -5.62
N ILE A 184 -11.09 -0.67 -4.83
CA ILE A 184 -12.09 -1.64 -5.28
C ILE A 184 -12.88 -1.10 -6.47
N TRP A 185 -13.35 0.15 -6.40
CA TRP A 185 -14.06 0.78 -7.52
C TRP A 185 -13.16 0.92 -8.76
N PHE A 186 -11.90 1.33 -8.58
CA PHE A 186 -10.96 1.48 -9.68
C PHE A 186 -10.69 0.15 -10.39
N CYS A 187 -10.52 -0.94 -9.64
CA CYS A 187 -10.35 -2.27 -10.20
C CYS A 187 -11.65 -2.81 -10.82
N PHE A 188 -12.81 -2.60 -10.20
CA PHE A 188 -14.10 -2.94 -10.80
C PHE A 188 -14.31 -2.27 -12.16
N THR A 189 -13.95 -1.00 -12.32
CA THR A 189 -14.14 -0.27 -13.57
C THR A 189 -13.18 -0.69 -14.70
N LYS A 190 -12.19 -1.54 -14.42
CA LYS A 190 -11.21 -2.02 -15.41
C LYS A 190 -11.87 -2.71 -16.61
N ILE A 191 -12.93 -3.49 -16.38
CA ILE A 191 -13.66 -4.19 -17.45
C ILE A 191 -14.12 -3.25 -18.57
N PHE A 192 -14.50 -2.01 -18.26
CA PHE A 192 -14.94 -1.05 -19.28
C PHE A 192 -13.76 -0.52 -20.08
N ARG A 193 -12.60 -0.32 -19.44
CA ARG A 193 -11.36 0.08 -20.13
C ARG A 193 -10.86 -1.02 -21.06
N ASP A 194 -10.89 -2.27 -20.59
CA ASP A 194 -10.47 -3.44 -21.36
C ASP A 194 -11.37 -3.66 -22.60
N GLU A 195 -12.65 -3.29 -22.51
CA GLU A 195 -13.61 -3.34 -23.61
C GLU A 195 -13.65 -2.05 -24.45
N ASN A 196 -12.77 -1.08 -24.16
CA ASN A 196 -12.74 0.25 -24.79
C ASN A 196 -14.09 1.00 -24.73
N ILE A 197 -14.83 0.81 -23.63
CA ILE A 197 -16.12 1.45 -23.35
C ILE A 197 -15.89 2.60 -22.38
N ALA A 198 -16.15 3.82 -22.84
CA ALA A 198 -16.18 4.98 -21.97
C ALA A 198 -17.39 4.90 -21.03
N LEU A 199 -17.15 4.90 -19.72
CA LEU A 199 -18.18 5.15 -18.70
C LEU A 199 -18.58 6.63 -18.74
N ASN A 200 -19.37 7.02 -19.74
CA ASN A 200 -19.90 8.37 -19.86
C ASN A 200 -21.26 8.48 -19.17
N ILE A 201 -21.51 9.50 -18.35
CA ILE A 201 -22.84 9.71 -17.73
C ILE A 201 -23.95 10.10 -18.73
N LYS A 202 -23.72 9.96 -20.04
CA LYS A 202 -24.66 10.40 -21.07
C LYS A 202 -25.76 9.36 -21.31
N THR A 203 -26.99 9.85 -21.35
CA THR A 203 -28.16 9.10 -21.82
C THR A 203 -28.50 9.52 -23.27
N PRO A 204 -28.86 8.59 -24.16
CA PRO A 204 -29.01 7.15 -23.94
C PRO A 204 -27.66 6.41 -23.85
N ARG A 205 -27.64 5.27 -23.14
CA ARG A 205 -26.45 4.41 -23.04
C ARG A 205 -26.09 3.82 -24.40
N SER A 206 -24.80 3.61 -24.65
CA SER A 206 -24.34 3.01 -25.90
C SER A 206 -24.76 1.55 -26.02
N LYS A 207 -24.90 1.06 -27.26
CA LYS A 207 -25.27 -0.34 -27.52
C LYS A 207 -24.17 -1.29 -27.02
N GLU A 208 -22.92 -0.88 -27.12
CA GLU A 208 -21.74 -1.60 -26.63
C GLU A 208 -21.83 -1.80 -25.11
N LEU A 209 -22.18 -0.74 -24.37
CA LEU A 209 -22.38 -0.83 -22.93
C LEU A 209 -23.51 -1.78 -22.56
N LEU A 210 -24.66 -1.68 -23.23
CA LEU A 210 -25.79 -2.58 -22.99
C LEU A 210 -25.43 -4.05 -23.30
N ASN A 211 -24.70 -4.30 -24.38
CA ASN A 211 -24.20 -5.63 -24.73
C ASN A 211 -23.27 -6.17 -23.63
N LEU A 212 -22.30 -5.37 -23.17
CA LEU A 212 -21.40 -5.77 -22.08
C LEU A 212 -22.19 -6.11 -20.81
N LEU A 213 -23.13 -5.26 -20.39
CA LEU A 213 -23.93 -5.48 -19.17
C LEU A 213 -24.77 -6.76 -19.23
N SER A 214 -25.21 -7.17 -20.42
CA SER A 214 -25.95 -8.42 -20.62
C SER A 214 -25.05 -9.67 -20.65
N SER A 215 -23.75 -9.49 -20.90
CA SER A 215 -22.80 -10.58 -21.11
C SER A 215 -22.52 -11.40 -19.83
N GLN A 216 -22.11 -12.66 -20.00
CA GLN A 216 -21.64 -13.48 -18.89
C GLN A 216 -20.36 -12.92 -18.25
N LYS A 217 -19.49 -12.31 -19.07
CA LYS A 217 -18.24 -11.67 -18.61
C LYS A 217 -18.51 -10.61 -17.54
N TYR A 218 -19.44 -9.69 -17.79
CA TYR A 218 -19.82 -8.66 -16.81
C TYR A 218 -20.47 -9.27 -15.56
N LYS A 219 -21.36 -10.26 -15.72
CA LYS A 219 -22.03 -10.90 -14.59
C LYS A 219 -21.04 -11.54 -13.62
N THR A 220 -20.08 -12.32 -14.15
CA THR A 220 -19.02 -12.95 -13.36
C THR A 220 -18.12 -11.91 -12.70
N HIS A 221 -17.68 -10.89 -13.45
CA HIS A 221 -16.86 -9.79 -12.92
C HIS A 221 -17.54 -9.05 -11.78
N ARG A 222 -18.81 -8.67 -11.98
CA ARG A 222 -19.63 -7.99 -10.98
C ARG A 222 -19.82 -8.81 -9.72
N GLU A 223 -20.13 -10.11 -9.85
CA GLU A 223 -20.31 -11.00 -8.71
C GLU A 223 -19.04 -11.14 -7.89
N PHE A 224 -17.89 -11.33 -8.55
CA PHE A 224 -16.59 -11.35 -7.89
C PHE A 224 -16.35 -10.08 -7.04
N TRP A 225 -16.52 -8.90 -7.63
CA TRP A 225 -16.28 -7.62 -6.93
C TRP A 225 -17.28 -7.35 -5.81
N LEU A 226 -18.55 -7.74 -5.97
CA LEU A 226 -19.54 -7.64 -4.89
C LEU A 226 -19.19 -8.55 -3.72
N ASN A 227 -18.76 -9.79 -3.99
CA ASN A 227 -18.36 -10.74 -2.95
C ASN A 227 -17.11 -10.26 -2.20
N LEU A 228 -16.11 -9.75 -2.92
CA LEU A 228 -14.92 -9.15 -2.32
C LEU A 228 -15.28 -7.93 -1.47
N THR A 229 -16.17 -7.06 -1.98
CA THR A 229 -16.68 -5.88 -1.25
C THR A 229 -17.38 -6.27 0.05
N GLU A 230 -18.27 -7.28 0.00
CA GLU A 230 -18.95 -7.80 1.18
C GLU A 230 -17.94 -8.34 2.21
N LYS A 231 -16.91 -9.05 1.75
CA LYS A 231 -15.86 -9.60 2.61
C LYS A 231 -15.12 -8.50 3.37
N VAL A 232 -14.71 -7.42 2.69
CA VAL A 232 -13.98 -6.32 3.34
C VAL A 232 -14.87 -5.47 4.25
N VAL A 233 -16.14 -5.27 3.91
CA VAL A 233 -17.11 -4.57 4.78
C VAL A 233 -17.31 -5.35 6.07
N LYS A 234 -17.52 -6.68 5.99
CA LYS A 234 -17.64 -7.55 7.18
C LYS A 234 -16.40 -7.51 8.07
N LYS A 235 -15.23 -7.22 7.50
CA LYS A 235 -13.95 -7.13 8.21
C LYS A 235 -13.64 -5.72 8.74
N GLY A 236 -14.47 -4.72 8.43
CA GLY A 236 -14.38 -3.38 9.03
C GLY A 236 -14.19 -2.22 8.05
N LEU A 237 -14.28 -2.44 6.73
CA LEU A 237 -14.29 -1.31 5.79
C LEU A 237 -15.52 -0.44 6.07
N ASN A 238 -15.30 0.86 6.33
CA ASN A 238 -16.38 1.83 6.45
C ASN A 238 -17.18 1.89 5.14
N PRO A 239 -18.47 1.51 5.14
CA PRO A 239 -19.26 1.43 3.92
C PRO A 239 -19.34 2.75 3.15
N LYS A 240 -19.23 3.91 3.81
CA LYS A 240 -19.25 5.23 3.15
C LYS A 240 -18.17 5.38 2.08
N ASN A 241 -17.08 4.61 2.18
CA ASN A 241 -15.99 4.62 1.19
C ASN A 241 -16.34 3.89 -0.11
N LEU A 242 -17.48 3.19 -0.19
CA LEU A 242 -17.97 2.53 -1.40
C LEU A 242 -18.87 3.44 -2.26
N LYS A 243 -18.95 4.74 -1.97
CA LYS A 243 -19.79 5.71 -2.68
C LYS A 243 -19.59 5.67 -4.21
N TYR A 244 -18.36 5.57 -4.69
CA TYR A 244 -18.09 5.52 -6.13
C TYR A 244 -18.61 4.25 -6.79
N LEU A 245 -18.51 3.10 -6.10
CA LEU A 245 -19.07 1.84 -6.57
C LEU A 245 -20.60 1.90 -6.62
N TYR A 246 -21.23 2.46 -5.59
CA TYR A 246 -22.68 2.72 -5.55
C TYR A 246 -23.15 3.56 -6.75
N VAL A 247 -22.53 4.73 -6.95
CA VAL A 247 -22.87 5.65 -8.06
C VAL A 247 -22.66 4.99 -9.41
N THR A 248 -21.64 4.13 -9.54
CA THR A 248 -21.40 3.38 -10.77
C THR A 248 -22.54 2.41 -11.05
N PHE A 249 -23.01 1.62 -10.07
CA PHE A 249 -24.15 0.72 -10.29
C PHE A 249 -25.45 1.46 -10.61
N GLU A 250 -25.70 2.60 -9.96
CA GLU A 250 -26.82 3.49 -10.30
C GLU A 250 -26.75 3.94 -11.76
N TYR A 251 -25.59 4.43 -12.19
CA TYR A 251 -25.37 4.84 -13.58
C TYR A 251 -25.58 3.68 -14.57
N LEU A 252 -25.13 2.47 -14.22
CA LEU A 252 -25.31 1.26 -15.04
C LEU A 252 -26.75 0.73 -15.02
N GLY A 253 -27.63 1.26 -14.16
CA GLY A 253 -29.00 0.77 -13.98
C GLY A 253 -29.04 -0.66 -13.43
N ASP A 254 -28.00 -1.05 -12.68
CA ASP A 254 -27.86 -2.35 -12.05
C ASP A 254 -28.48 -2.27 -10.65
N GLU A 255 -29.81 -2.19 -10.61
CA GLU A 255 -30.60 -1.96 -9.38
C GLU A 255 -30.29 -2.99 -8.29
N ASN A 256 -30.14 -4.27 -8.66
CA ASN A 256 -29.81 -5.34 -7.72
C ASN A 256 -28.45 -5.13 -7.05
N SER A 257 -27.44 -4.69 -7.80
CA SER A 257 -26.10 -4.46 -7.26
C SER A 257 -26.03 -3.17 -6.45
N LYS A 258 -26.75 -2.14 -6.91
CA LYS A 258 -26.94 -0.89 -6.15
C LYS A 258 -27.58 -1.16 -4.79
N GLU A 259 -28.64 -1.98 -4.73
CA GLU A 259 -29.32 -2.34 -3.50
C GLU A 259 -28.41 -3.13 -2.54
N LYS A 260 -27.59 -4.06 -3.07
CA LYS A 260 -26.56 -4.74 -2.27
C LYS A 260 -25.59 -3.78 -1.59
N ILE A 261 -25.08 -2.78 -2.32
CA ILE A 261 -24.19 -1.76 -1.73
C ILE A 261 -24.95 -0.89 -0.72
N LEU A 262 -26.21 -0.55 -1.00
CA LEU A 262 -27.04 0.25 -0.08
C LEU A 262 -27.31 -0.48 1.24
N ILE A 263 -27.41 -1.81 1.24
CA ILE A 263 -27.50 -2.61 2.46
C ILE A 263 -26.27 -2.38 3.34
N PHE A 264 -25.08 -2.31 2.75
CA PHE A 264 -23.85 -2.03 3.51
C PHE A 264 -23.88 -0.66 4.19
N PHE A 265 -24.49 0.36 3.58
CA PHE A 265 -24.57 1.72 4.18
C PHE A 265 -25.48 1.82 5.40
N LYS A 266 -26.30 0.81 5.67
CA LYS A 266 -27.22 0.78 6.81
C LYS A 266 -26.57 0.24 8.09
N TYR A 267 -25.38 -0.35 7.97
CA TYR A 267 -24.56 -0.86 9.07
C TYR A 267 -23.34 0.04 9.26
#